data_AF-A0A958QAJ8-F1
#
_entry.id   AF-A0A958QAJ8-F1
#
_cell.length_a   1.000
_cell.length_b   1.000
_cell.length_c   1.000
_cell.angle_alpha   90.00
_cell.angle_beta   90.00
_cell.angle_gamma   90.00
#
_symmetry.space_group_name_H-M   'P 1'
#
loop_
_entity.id
_entity.type
_entity.pdbx_description
1 polymer ?
#
loop_
_entity_poly.entity_id
_entity_poly.type
_entity_poly.pdbx_seq_one_letter_code
_entity_poly.pdbx_strand_id
1 'polypeptide(L)'
;MSFFSDGDEIQFFKWIDSIKGVVKYEGICNELHITVRARLSDKSKHELWGLFKRYRVPTKQLKDLNLLPSYWKSKSEFGMG
;
A
#
# COMPACT_ATOMS: atom_id res chain seq x y z
N MET A 1 -8.24 -6.20 9.16
CA MET A 1 -8.17 -4.76 8.81
C MET A 1 -9.21 -4.03 9.64
N SER A 2 -8.95 -2.81 10.09
CA SER A 2 -9.93 -2.04 10.86
C SER A 2 -10.36 -0.82 10.04
N PHE A 3 -11.66 -0.75 9.73
CA PHE A 3 -12.30 0.43 9.17
C PHE A 3 -12.93 1.22 10.30
N PHE A 4 -12.78 2.55 10.29
CA PHE A 4 -13.30 3.39 11.37
C PHE A 4 -14.82 3.66 11.22
N SER A 5 -15.40 3.43 10.04
CA SER A 5 -16.85 3.47 9.71
C SER A 5 -17.12 2.90 8.31
N ASP A 6 -18.39 2.66 7.95
CA ASP A 6 -18.80 2.25 6.59
C ASP A 6 -18.34 3.25 5.51
N GLY A 7 -18.35 4.55 5.84
CA GLY A 7 -17.83 5.58 4.95
C GLY A 7 -16.31 5.49 4.75
N ASP A 8 -15.57 5.05 5.78
CA ASP A 8 -14.12 4.86 5.72
C ASP A 8 -13.75 3.61 4.89
N GLU A 9 -14.59 2.57 4.92
CA GLU A 9 -14.48 1.41 4.04
C GLU A 9 -14.71 1.77 2.56
N ILE A 10 -15.75 2.55 2.26
CA ILE A 10 -15.99 3.02 0.89
C ILE A 10 -14.81 3.87 0.39
N GLN A 11 -14.27 4.75 1.24
CA GLN A 11 -13.10 5.55 0.87
C GLN A 11 -11.84 4.72 0.67
N PHE A 12 -11.70 3.63 1.43
CA PHE A 12 -10.59 2.70 1.27
C PHE A 12 -10.57 2.08 -0.13
N PHE A 13 -11.69 1.49 -0.57
CA PHE A 13 -11.77 0.87 -1.89
C PHE A 13 -11.64 1.90 -3.02
N LYS A 14 -12.28 3.07 -2.88
CA LYS A 14 -12.10 4.19 -3.82
C LYS A 14 -10.63 4.63 -3.93
N TRP A 15 -9.89 4.60 -2.82
CA TRP A 15 -8.47 4.89 -2.87
C TRP A 15 -7.73 3.82 -3.67
N ILE A 16 -7.95 2.52 -3.41
CA ILE A 16 -7.34 1.44 -4.21
C ILE A 16 -7.58 1.62 -5.70
N ASP A 17 -8.84 1.88 -6.10
CA ASP A 17 -9.23 2.10 -7.50
C ASP A 17 -8.52 3.29 -8.15
N SER A 18 -8.13 4.30 -7.37
CA SER A 18 -7.41 5.47 -7.87
C SER A 18 -5.92 5.22 -8.16
N ILE A 19 -5.34 4.14 -7.61
CA ILE A 19 -3.90 3.87 -7.70
C ILE A 19 -3.58 3.26 -9.07
N LYS A 20 -2.97 4.08 -9.94
CA LYS A 20 -2.49 3.62 -11.25
C LYS A 20 -1.48 2.47 -11.07
N GLY A 21 -1.85 1.29 -11.55
CA GLY A 21 -1.02 0.08 -11.48
C GLY A 21 -1.52 -0.98 -10.51
N VAL A 22 -2.58 -0.72 -9.73
CA VAL A 22 -3.42 -1.79 -9.20
C VAL A 22 -4.13 -2.46 -10.37
N VAL A 23 -4.11 -3.79 -10.40
CA VAL A 23 -4.71 -4.62 -11.45
C VAL A 23 -6.04 -5.18 -10.98
N LYS A 24 -6.10 -5.64 -9.74
CA LYS A 24 -7.31 -6.12 -9.06
C LYS A 24 -7.10 -6.15 -7.55
N TYR A 25 -8.19 -6.22 -6.81
CA TYR A 25 -8.20 -6.61 -5.41
C TYR A 25 -9.30 -7.63 -5.16
N GLU A 26 -9.04 -8.57 -4.26
CA GLU A 26 -10.00 -9.62 -3.90
C GLU A 26 -9.88 -9.97 -2.42
N GLY A 27 -11.02 -10.24 -1.78
CA GLY A 27 -11.06 -10.77 -0.42
C GLY A 27 -10.81 -12.27 -0.44
N ILE A 28 -9.81 -12.74 0.29
CA ILE A 28 -9.50 -14.17 0.46
C ILE A 28 -9.51 -14.46 1.95
N CYS A 29 -10.47 -15.26 2.41
CA CYS A 29 -10.70 -15.53 3.83
C CYS A 29 -10.82 -14.22 4.63
N ASN A 30 -9.83 -13.92 5.48
CA ASN A 30 -9.78 -12.72 6.32
C ASN A 30 -8.74 -11.70 5.83
N GLU A 31 -8.29 -11.84 4.58
CA GLU A 31 -7.24 -11.04 3.97
C GLU A 31 -7.74 -10.33 2.72
N LEU A 32 -7.16 -9.16 2.44
CA LEU A 32 -7.37 -8.44 1.19
C LEU A 32 -6.10 -8.54 0.36
N HIS A 33 -6.23 -9.17 -0.80
CA HIS A 33 -5.13 -9.33 -1.73
C HIS A 33 -5.21 -8.24 -2.80
N ILE A 34 -4.19 -7.40 -2.88
CA ILE A 34 -4.08 -6.35 -3.91
C ILE A 34 -3.02 -6.79 -4.92
N THR A 35 -3.45 -7.07 -6.15
CA THR A 35 -2.55 -7.37 -7.26
C THR A 35 -2.10 -6.08 -7.90
N VAL A 36 -0.79 -5.87 -8.00
CA VAL A 36 -0.19 -4.68 -8.64
C VAL A 36 0.71 -5.08 -9.81
N ARG A 37 0.92 -4.16 -10.75
CA ARG A 37 1.91 -4.33 -11.82
C ARG A 37 3.31 -4.45 -11.23
N ALA A 38 4.16 -5.25 -11.87
CA ALA A 38 5.55 -5.43 -11.47
C ALA A 38 6.37 -4.11 -11.46
N ARG A 39 5.99 -3.15 -12.30
CA ARG A 39 6.56 -1.80 -12.32
C ARG A 39 5.50 -0.78 -11.94
N LEU A 40 5.68 -0.13 -10.80
CA LEU A 40 4.86 0.97 -10.32
C LEU A 40 5.64 2.28 -10.39
N SER A 41 4.95 3.36 -10.75
CA SER A 41 5.49 4.72 -10.65
C SER A 41 5.74 5.08 -9.18
N ASP A 42 6.67 6.01 -8.91
CA ASP A 42 6.91 6.50 -7.54
C ASP A 42 5.66 7.10 -6.91
N LYS A 43 4.81 7.76 -7.72
CA LYS A 43 3.50 8.25 -7.26
C LYS A 43 2.63 7.10 -6.77
N SER A 44 2.47 6.04 -7.56
CA SER A 44 1.67 4.87 -7.17
C SER A 44 2.20 4.16 -5.92
N LYS A 45 3.53 4.08 -5.78
CA LYS A 45 4.19 3.56 -4.58
C LYS A 45 3.90 4.42 -3.35
N HIS A 46 3.88 5.74 -3.52
CA HIS A 46 3.53 6.68 -2.46
C HIS A 46 2.06 6.52 -2.02
N GLU A 47 1.14 6.38 -2.97
CA GLU A 47 -0.28 6.14 -2.65
C GLU A 47 -0.48 4.82 -1.89
N LEU A 48 0.15 3.73 -2.33
CA LEU A 48 0.11 2.44 -1.63
C LEU A 48 0.68 2.55 -0.21
N TRP A 49 1.79 3.27 -0.05
CA TRP A 49 2.37 3.51 1.27
C TRP A 49 1.43 4.32 2.16
N GLY A 50 0.78 5.35 1.63
CA GLY A 50 -0.20 6.18 2.33
C GLY A 50 -1.40 5.35 2.83
N LEU A 51 -1.90 4.46 1.97
CA LEU A 51 -2.96 3.51 2.29
C LEU A 51 -2.53 2.55 3.41
N PHE A 52 -1.34 1.93 3.31
CA PHE A 52 -0.83 1.05 4.36
C PHE A 52 -0.70 1.78 5.70
N LYS A 53 -0.21 3.02 5.68
CA LYS A 53 -0.04 3.83 6.89
C LYS A 53 -1.39 4.22 7.52
N ARG A 54 -2.37 4.67 6.73
CA ARG A 54 -3.67 5.12 7.24
C ARG A 54 -4.44 4.00 7.93
N TYR A 55 -4.43 2.82 7.33
CA TYR A 55 -5.16 1.66 7.83
C TYR A 55 -4.29 0.73 8.70
N ARG A 56 -3.12 1.23 9.14
CA ARG A 56 -2.18 0.55 10.04
C ARG A 56 -1.76 -0.85 9.56
N VAL A 57 -1.69 -1.04 8.25
CA VAL A 57 -1.20 -2.27 7.63
C VAL A 57 0.33 -2.30 7.74
N PRO A 58 0.94 -3.41 8.18
CA PRO A 58 2.39 -3.53 8.28
C PRO A 58 3.10 -3.25 6.95
N THR A 59 3.99 -2.25 6.93
CA THR A 59 4.75 -1.84 5.74
C THR A 59 5.83 -2.85 5.31
N LYS A 60 6.03 -3.93 6.07
CA LYS A 60 6.95 -5.03 5.73
C LYS A 60 6.65 -5.60 4.35
N GLN A 61 5.37 -5.76 4.00
CA GLN A 61 4.98 -6.27 2.67
C GLN A 61 5.43 -5.35 1.52
N LEU A 62 5.47 -4.02 1.75
CA LEU A 62 5.97 -3.08 0.73
C LEU A 62 7.50 -3.15 0.57
N LYS A 63 8.23 -3.49 1.64
CA LYS A 63 9.68 -3.74 1.58
C LYS A 63 9.99 -4.98 0.75
N ASP A 64 9.31 -6.08 1.04
CA ASP A 64 9.53 -7.37 0.37
C ASP A 64 9.28 -7.27 -1.14
N LEU A 65 8.33 -6.42 -1.56
CA LEU A 65 8.00 -6.16 -2.96
C LEU A 65 8.81 -5.01 -3.61
N ASN A 66 9.78 -4.41 -2.91
CA ASN A 66 10.55 -3.25 -3.38
C ASN A 66 9.67 -2.06 -3.82
N LEU A 67 8.53 -1.90 -3.16
CA LEU A 67 7.51 -0.87 -3.42
C LEU A 67 7.64 0.35 -2.52
N LEU A 68 8.67 0.42 -1.67
CA LEU A 68 8.96 1.64 -0.92
C LEU A 68 9.19 2.81 -1.89
N PRO A 69 8.62 4.00 -1.59
CA PRO A 69 8.96 5.22 -2.31
C PRO A 69 10.47 5.45 -2.29
N SER A 70 11.03 5.92 -3.41
CA SER A 70 12.48 6.10 -3.59
C SER A 70 13.14 6.96 -2.51
N TYR A 71 12.46 8.00 -2.01
CA TYR A 71 12.94 8.83 -0.88
C TYR A 71 13.21 8.04 0.42
N TRP A 72 12.53 6.91 0.64
CA TRP A 72 12.71 6.09 1.84
C TRP A 72 13.87 5.10 1.75
N LYS A 73 14.34 4.76 0.55
CA LYS A 73 15.48 3.84 0.40
C LYS A 73 16.73 4.39 1.07
N SER A 74 17.00 5.69 0.89
CA SER A 74 18.15 6.38 1.47
C SER A 74 18.13 6.45 3.01
N LYS A 75 16.97 6.42 3.67
CA LYS A 75 16.90 6.43 5.14
C LYS A 75 17.06 5.05 5.77
N SER A 76 16.72 3.98 5.05
CA SER A 76 16.95 2.59 5.51
C SER A 76 18.40 2.13 5.33
N GLU A 77 19.15 2.72 4.41
CA GLU A 77 20.59 2.44 4.23
C GLU A 77 21.47 3.22 5.22
N PHE A 78 20.98 4.35 5.76
CA PHE A 78 21.70 5.20 6.72
C PHE A 78 21.27 5.02 8.19
N GLY A 79 20.43 4.03 8.49
CA GLY A 79 19.83 3.85 9.82
C GLY A 79 19.99 2.43 10.38
N MET A 80 21.23 2.04 10.68
CA MET A 80 21.53 1.07 11.75
C MET A 80 22.60 1.69 12.66
N GLY A 81 22.11 2.36 13.70
CA GLY A 81 22.80 2.53 14.98
C GLY A 81 21.96 1.82 16.04
#